data_AF-A0A9D7MEK5-F1
#
_entry.id   AF-A0A9D7MEK5-F1
#
_cell.length_a   1.000
_cell.length_b   1.000
_cell.length_c   1.000
_cell.angle_alpha   90.00
_cell.angle_beta   90.00
_cell.angle_gamma   90.00
#
_symmetry.space_group_name_H-M   'P 1'
#
loop_
_entity.id
_entity.type
_entity.pdbx_description
1 polymer ?
#
loop_
_entity_poly.entity_id
_entity_poly.type
_entity_poly.pdbx_seq_one_letter_code
_entity_poly.pdbx_strand_id
1 'polypeptide(L)' 'MQYDVWGDTVNVASRMESTSEPGRIHVSEALNEALNEALNEVRTAPRGTIEIKGKGLMQTFWLEG' A
#
# COMPACT_ATOMS: atom_id res chain seq x y z
N MET A 1 -23.64 -9.08 15.15
CA MET A 1 -23.64 -8.87 13.70
C MET A 1 -22.20 -8.56 13.32
N GLN A 2 -21.50 -9.51 12.71
CA GLN A 2 -20.14 -9.29 12.20
C GLN A 2 -20.28 -8.88 10.73
N TYR A 3 -19.82 -7.67 10.39
CA TYR A 3 -19.67 -7.25 9.01
C TYR A 3 -18.21 -7.45 8.64
N ASP A 4 -17.95 -8.36 7.70
CA ASP A 4 -16.61 -8.59 7.16
C ASP A 4 -16.56 -8.07 5.72
N VAL A 5 -15.42 -7.50 5.33
CA VAL A 5 -15.15 -7.04 3.96
C VAL A 5 -14.31 -8.10 3.26
N TRP A 6 -14.74 -8.50 2.07
CA TRP A 6 -14.15 -9.60 1.30
C TRP A 6 -13.87 -9.12 -0.12
N GLY A 7 -12.77 -9.57 -0.72
CA GLY A 7 -12.42 -9.19 -2.09
C GLY A 7 -10.92 -9.14 -2.33
N ASP A 8 -10.55 -8.96 -3.58
CA ASP A 8 -9.16 -8.92 -4.01
C ASP A 8 -8.38 -7.77 -3.36
N THR A 9 -9.02 -6.61 -3.15
CA THR A 9 -8.42 -5.45 -2.47
C THR A 9 -8.02 -5.75 -1.02
N VAL A 10 -8.85 -6.46 -0.24
CA VAL A 10 -8.50 -6.83 1.14
C VAL A 10 -7.41 -7.90 1.19
N ASN A 11 -7.35 -8.79 0.19
CA ASN A 11 -6.24 -9.72 0.04
C ASN A 11 -4.92 -8.98 -0.22
N VAL A 12 -4.91 -8.01 -1.14
CA VAL A 12 -3.73 -7.19 -1.41
C VAL A 12 -3.31 -6.41 -0.18
N ALA A 13 -4.26 -5.76 0.53
CA ALA A 13 -3.97 -5.03 1.76
C ALA A 13 -3.32 -5.93 2.83
N SER A 14 -3.87 -7.13 3.07
CA SER A 14 -3.30 -8.09 4.02
C SER A 14 -1.87 -8.52 3.62
N ARG A 15 -1.60 -8.70 2.32
CA ARG A 15 -0.27 -9.05 1.83
C ARG A 15 0.72 -7.89 1.94
N MET A 16 0.28 -6.67 1.66
CA MET A 16 1.07 -5.47 1.85
C MET A 16 1.41 -5.22 3.32
N GLU A 17 0.48 -5.50 4.24
CA GLU A 17 0.73 -5.45 5.69
C GLU A 17 1.77 -6.50 6.10
N SER A 18 1.65 -7.74 5.61
CA SER A 18 2.60 -8.82 5.94
C SER A 18 4.04 -8.55 5.47
N THR A 19 4.21 -7.65 4.50
CA THR A 19 5.52 -7.22 3.95
C THR A 19 5.93 -5.83 4.43
N SER A 20 5.16 -5.24 5.35
CA SER A 20 5.44 -3.95 5.95
C SER A 20 6.53 -4.04 7.02
N GLU A 21 7.18 -2.91 7.27
CA GLU A 21 8.18 -2.76 8.32
C GLU A 21 7.55 -2.08 9.54
N PRO A 22 7.89 -2.51 10.76
CA PRO A 22 7.43 -1.86 11.98
C PRO A 22 7.80 -0.38 12.00
N GLY A 23 6.84 0.49 12.35
CA GLY A 23 7.06 1.92 12.46
C GLY A 23 7.07 2.70 11.13
N ARG A 24 6.73 2.05 10.01
CA ARG A 24 6.55 2.72 8.71
C ARG A 24 5.12 2.51 8.18
N ILE A 25 4.64 3.47 7.40
CA ILE A 25 3.34 3.37 6.73
C ILE A 25 3.56 2.94 5.28
N HIS A 26 3.15 1.72 4.96
CA HIS A 26 3.26 1.15 3.63
C HIS A 26 2.18 1.72 2.71
N VAL A 27 2.59 2.21 1.55
CA VAL A 27 1.74 2.87 0.57
C VAL A 27 1.80 2.09 -0.74
N SER A 28 0.63 1.73 -1.27
CA SER A 28 0.51 1.15 -2.62
C SER A 28 0.65 2.22 -3.69
N GLU A 29 1.00 1.83 -4.91
CA GLU A 29 1.05 2.75 -6.06
C GLU A 29 -0.25 3.56 -6.23
N ALA A 30 -1.40 2.89 -6.21
CA ALA A 30 -2.70 3.56 -6.32
C ALA A 30 -2.96 4.57 -5.20
N LEU A 31 -2.54 4.26 -3.96
CA LEU A 31 -2.66 5.21 -2.85
C LEU A 31 -1.68 6.37 -3.01
N ASN A 32 -0.47 6.12 -3.51
CA ASN A 32 0.51 7.17 -3.79
C ASN A 32 -0.01 8.16 -4.85
N GLU A 33 -0.62 7.67 -5.93
CA GLU A 33 -1.26 8.52 -6.94
C GLU A 33 -2.38 9.37 -6.34
N ALA A 34 -3.29 8.73 -5.58
CA ALA A 34 -4.37 9.43 -4.92
C ALA A 34 -3.88 10.47 -3.89
N LEU A 35 -2.80 10.18 -3.17
CA LEU A 35 -2.19 11.13 -2.23
C LEU A 35 -1.57 12.31 -2.96
N ASN A 36 -0.87 12.10 -4.07
CA ASN A 36 -0.29 13.18 -4.87
C ASN A 36 -1.38 14.08 -5.48
N GLU A 37 -2.56 13.53 -5.81
CA GLU A 37 -3.69 14.30 -6.30
C GLU A 37 -4.43 15.06 -5.20
N ALA A 38 -4.59 14.46 -4.02
CA ALA A 38 -5.40 15.01 -2.94
C ALA A 38 -4.62 15.89 -1.96
N LEU A 39 -3.35 15.59 -1.72
CA LEU A 39 -2.53 16.17 -0.66
C LEU A 39 -1.09 16.44 -1.18
N ASN A 40 -0.86 17.65 -1.70
CA ASN A 40 0.45 18.10 -2.18
C ASN A 40 1.57 18.14 -1.12
N GLU A 41 1.24 17.96 0.17
CA GLU A 41 2.20 18.02 1.29
C GLU A 41 2.71 16.65 1.72
N VAL A 42 2.10 15.57 1.24
CA VAL A 42 2.48 14.22 1.60
C VAL A 42 3.67 13.78 0.76
N ARG A 43 4.78 13.44 1.43
CA ARG A 43 5.96 12.89 0.77
C ARG A 43 5.95 11.37 0.87
N THR A 44 6.34 10.73 -0.21
CA THR A 44 6.51 9.28 -0.25
C THR A 44 7.88 8.95 -0.83
N ALA A 45 8.53 7.94 -0.25
CA ALA A 45 9.78 7.39 -0.75
C ALA A 45 9.54 6.07 -1.47
N PRO A 46 10.15 5.84 -2.64
CA PRO A 46 10.04 4.54 -3.32
C PRO A 46 10.69 3.45 -2.45
N ARG A 47 9.90 2.41 -2.12
CA ARG A 47 10.40 1.20 -1.45
C ARG A 47 11.01 0.23 -2.47
N GLY A 48 10.45 0.21 -3.67
CA GLY A 48 10.78 -0.75 -4.71
C GLY A 48 9.57 -1.59 -5.10
N THR A 49 9.81 -2.57 -5.97
CA THR A 49 8.78 -3.48 -6.47
C THR A 49 8.74 -4.73 -5.60
N ILE A 50 7.56 -5.08 -5.09
CA ILE A 50 7.34 -6.31 -4.30
C ILE A 50 6.46 -7.27 -5.07
N GLU A 51 6.74 -8.57 -4.95
CA GLU A 51 5.89 -9.59 -5.55
C GLU A 51 4.68 -9.88 -4.67
N ILE A 52 3.50 -9.53 -5.17
CA ILE A 52 2.21 -9.84 -4.54
C ILE A 52 1.60 -11.03 -5.27
N LYS A 53 1.42 -12.14 -4.54
CA LYS A 53 0.80 -13.35 -5.08
C LYS A 53 -0.57 -13.04 -5.70
N GLY A 54 -0.72 -13.30 -7.00
CA GLY A 54 -1.95 -13.04 -7.77
C GLY A 54 -2.02 -11.67 -8.45
N LYS A 55 -1.14 -10.74 -8.10
CA LYS A 55 -1.00 -9.43 -8.77
C LYS A 55 0.31 -9.29 -9.55
N GLY A 56 1.33 -10.07 -9.19
CA GLY A 56 2.66 -9.94 -9.76
C GLY A 56 3.48 -8.87 -9.03
N LEU A 57 4.40 -8.25 -9.75
CA LEU A 57 5.25 -7.19 -9.20
C LEU A 57 4.45 -5.89 -9.08
N MET A 58 4.38 -5.35 -7.87
CA MET A 58 3.72 -4.08 -7.57
C MET A 58 4.74 -3.08 -7.03
N GLN A 59 4.73 -1.87 -7.57
CA GLN A 59 5.53 -0.78 -7.04
C GLN A 59 4.94 -0.31 -5.71
N THR A 60 5.79 -0.11 -4.71
CA THR A 60 5.38 0.31 -3.38
C THR A 60 6.23 1.45 -2.86
N PHE A 61 5.65 2.17 -1.90
CA PHE A 61 6.19 3.39 -1.36
C PHE A 61 6.09 3.38 0.16
N TRP A 62 6.95 4.16 0.80
CA TRP A 62 6.86 4.51 2.22
C TRP A 62 6.32 5.91 2.34
N LEU A 63 5.39 6.13 3.26
CA LEU A 63 5.04 7.48 3.67
C LEU A 63 6.21 8.08 4.46
N GLU A 64 6.64 9.28 4.07
CA GLU A 64 7.61 10.10 4.81
C GLU A 64 6.86 11.23 5.52
N GLY A 65 7.07 11.35 6.83
CA GLY A 65 6.53 12.40 7.69
C GLY A 65 7.63 13.09 8.46
#